data_AF-R1FYE0-F1
#
_entry.id   AF-R1FYE0-F1
#
_cell.length_a   1.000
_cell.length_b   1.000
_cell.length_c   1.000
_cell.angle_alpha   90.00
_cell.angle_beta   90.00
_cell.angle_gamma   90.00
#
_symmetry.space_group_name_H-M   'P 1'
#
loop_
_entity.id
_entity.type
_entity.pdbx_description
1 polymer ?
#
loop_
_entity_poly.entity_id
_entity_poly.type
_entity_poly.pdbx_seq_one_letter_code
_entity_poly.pdbx_strand_id
1 'polypeptide(L)'
;MKEAIDFAILRSNTSFSSNASTNRFEIARNGRRVAVIKLARPAFRLGETISTIIDFENADISVYGIAVTLESSEKVDPAIALRSGASIYRVTRKVHASFAENTLFARRVSFAPTVPPNATPEFITSGINLEWKLRVEFVTPRLGYSSSVASPTTPTTEKEAPWGGMQGLLEELASDDRGTVLAAVERLNCESFEVAVPIRVYGAATGSDSLTVAGEQEDGYVI
;
A
#
# COMPACT_ATOMS: atom_id res chain seq x y z
N MET A 1 -1.23 -29.76 -9.28
CA MET A 1 -0.95 -28.73 -8.25
C MET A 1 -0.85 -27.32 -8.84
N LYS A 2 -0.09 -27.12 -9.94
CA LYS A 2 -0.02 -25.84 -10.68
C LYS A 2 -1.41 -25.24 -11.02
N GLU A 3 -2.27 -26.05 -11.63
CA GLU A 3 -3.63 -25.65 -12.03
C GLU A 3 -4.51 -25.21 -10.86
N ALA A 4 -4.36 -25.83 -9.67
CA ALA A 4 -5.13 -25.46 -8.49
C ALA A 4 -4.75 -24.06 -7.98
N ILE A 5 -3.47 -23.69 -8.09
CA ILE A 5 -2.99 -22.35 -7.72
C ILE A 5 -3.47 -21.33 -8.74
N ASP A 6 -3.35 -21.61 -10.04
CA ASP A 6 -3.89 -20.73 -11.10
C ASP A 6 -5.37 -20.47 -10.90
N PHE A 7 -6.13 -21.52 -10.63
CA PHE A 7 -7.55 -21.44 -10.42
C PHE A 7 -7.92 -20.69 -9.13
N ALA A 8 -7.14 -20.86 -8.05
CA ALA A 8 -7.30 -20.09 -6.82
C ALA A 8 -7.02 -18.60 -7.05
N ILE A 9 -5.97 -18.25 -7.80
CA ILE A 9 -5.66 -16.86 -8.16
C ILE A 9 -6.79 -16.27 -9.02
N LEU A 10 -7.26 -16.98 -10.04
CA LEU A 10 -8.34 -16.53 -10.91
C LEU A 10 -9.65 -16.29 -10.12
N ARG A 11 -9.98 -17.19 -9.19
CA ARG A 11 -11.17 -17.08 -8.31
C ARG A 11 -11.00 -16.08 -7.17
N SER A 12 -9.79 -15.65 -6.86
CA SER A 12 -9.56 -14.75 -5.74
C SER A 12 -10.21 -13.36 -5.93
N ASN A 13 -10.56 -13.01 -7.18
CA ASN A 13 -11.30 -11.80 -7.51
C ASN A 13 -12.83 -11.94 -7.37
N THR A 14 -13.36 -13.15 -7.19
CA THR A 14 -14.80 -13.43 -7.04
C THR A 14 -15.12 -13.71 -5.57
N SER A 15 -15.42 -12.69 -4.77
CA SER A 15 -15.92 -12.86 -3.40
C SER A 15 -17.42 -13.20 -3.42
N PHE A 16 -17.80 -14.31 -2.77
CA PHE A 16 -19.19 -14.77 -2.64
C PHE A 16 -19.84 -14.39 -1.30
N SER A 17 -19.13 -13.66 -0.42
CA SER A 17 -19.67 -13.23 0.87
C SER A 17 -19.19 -11.82 1.24
N SER A 18 -20.16 -10.95 1.54
CA SER A 18 -20.07 -9.53 1.91
C SER A 18 -19.63 -8.55 0.81
N ASN A 19 -20.33 -7.41 0.74
CA ASN A 19 -20.25 -6.33 -0.26
C ASN A 19 -18.89 -5.59 -0.35
N ALA A 20 -17.80 -6.15 0.19
CA ALA A 20 -16.46 -5.59 0.10
C ALA A 20 -15.66 -6.32 -0.99
N SER A 21 -15.24 -5.57 -2.01
CA SER A 21 -14.29 -6.04 -3.01
C SER A 21 -12.96 -6.41 -2.33
N THR A 22 -12.54 -7.67 -2.42
CA THR A 22 -11.31 -8.23 -1.80
C THR A 22 -10.02 -7.45 -2.13
N ASN A 23 -10.04 -6.64 -3.19
CA ASN A 23 -8.87 -5.92 -3.69
C ASN A 23 -8.93 -4.42 -3.49
N ARG A 24 -10.01 -3.90 -2.90
CA ARG A 24 -10.18 -2.46 -2.69
C ARG A 24 -10.41 -2.20 -1.21
N PHE A 25 -9.54 -1.37 -0.65
CA PHE A 25 -9.48 -1.05 0.77
C PHE A 25 -9.68 0.44 0.91
N GLU A 26 -10.78 0.82 1.56
CA GLU A 26 -11.07 2.22 1.87
C GLU A 26 -10.41 2.58 3.19
N ILE A 27 -9.48 3.53 3.15
CA ILE A 27 -8.69 3.93 4.29
C ILE A 27 -9.27 5.23 4.84
N ALA A 28 -9.65 5.18 6.11
CA ALA A 28 -10.16 6.32 6.86
C ALA A 28 -9.40 6.46 8.18
N ARG A 29 -9.26 7.71 8.63
CA ARG A 29 -8.68 8.05 9.93
C ARG A 29 -9.66 8.95 10.67
N ASN A 30 -10.06 8.54 11.88
CA ASN A 30 -11.05 9.24 12.70
C ASN A 30 -12.38 9.52 11.94
N GLY A 31 -12.84 8.54 11.14
CA GLY A 31 -14.07 8.67 10.35
C GLY A 31 -13.94 9.52 9.08
N ARG A 32 -12.77 10.12 8.82
CA ARG A 32 -12.49 10.91 7.61
C ARG A 32 -11.73 10.09 6.60
N ARG A 33 -12.11 10.17 5.33
CA ARG A 33 -11.51 9.41 4.24
C ARG A 33 -10.12 9.94 3.91
N VAL A 34 -9.16 9.04 3.76
CA VAL A 34 -7.76 9.37 3.42
C VAL A 34 -7.43 8.92 2.01
N ALA A 35 -7.69 7.65 1.69
CA ALA A 35 -7.36 7.09 0.38
C ALA A 35 -8.15 5.81 0.12
N VAL A 36 -8.12 5.34 -1.12
CA VAL A 36 -8.56 4.00 -1.49
C VAL A 36 -7.41 3.25 -2.14
N ILE A 37 -7.00 2.14 -1.52
CA ILE A 37 -5.97 1.25 -2.07
C ILE A 37 -6.65 0.21 -2.94
N LYS A 38 -6.20 0.06 -4.18
CA LYS A 38 -6.68 -0.89 -5.18
C LYS A 38 -5.54 -1.81 -5.60
N LEU A 39 -5.70 -3.10 -5.37
CA LEU A 39 -4.85 -4.14 -5.92
C LEU A 39 -5.45 -4.66 -7.23
N ALA A 40 -4.61 -5.03 -8.20
CA ALA A 40 -5.09 -5.71 -9.41
C ALA A 40 -5.72 -7.07 -9.08
N ARG A 41 -5.16 -7.77 -8.08
CA ARG A 41 -5.62 -9.05 -7.53
C ARG A 41 -5.13 -9.20 -6.09
N PRO A 42 -5.76 -10.05 -5.26
CA PRO A 42 -5.35 -10.23 -3.87
C PRO A 42 -4.31 -11.36 -3.70
N ALA A 43 -4.01 -12.10 -4.77
CA ALA A 43 -3.11 -13.25 -4.75
C ALA A 43 -2.07 -13.20 -5.87
N PHE A 44 -0.83 -13.57 -5.53
CA PHE A 44 0.34 -13.49 -6.38
C PHE A 44 1.20 -14.75 -6.24
N ARG A 45 2.17 -14.91 -7.14
CA ARG A 45 3.24 -15.91 -7.01
C ARG A 45 4.59 -15.26 -6.70
N LEU A 46 5.52 -16.07 -6.20
CA LEU A 46 6.94 -15.72 -6.19
C LEU A 46 7.40 -15.33 -7.60
N GLY A 47 8.06 -14.18 -7.72
CA GLY A 47 8.50 -13.59 -8.99
C GLY A 47 7.48 -12.66 -9.66
N GLU A 48 6.23 -12.61 -9.19
CA GLU A 48 5.23 -11.69 -9.76
C GLU A 48 5.35 -10.27 -9.20
N THR A 49 5.01 -9.30 -10.04
CA THR A 49 4.89 -7.89 -9.65
C THR A 49 3.46 -7.56 -9.23
N ILE A 50 3.33 -6.96 -8.06
CA ILE A 50 2.06 -6.52 -7.49
C ILE A 50 1.75 -5.13 -8.04
N SER A 51 0.69 -5.00 -8.85
CA SER A 51 0.21 -3.68 -9.26
C SER A 51 -0.77 -3.11 -8.24
N THR A 52 -0.37 -2.03 -7.57
CA THR A 52 -1.17 -1.32 -6.58
C THR A 52 -1.38 0.13 -6.99
N ILE A 53 -2.63 0.60 -6.91
CA ILE A 53 -2.99 2.00 -7.13
C ILE A 53 -3.56 2.54 -5.82
N ILE A 54 -3.07 3.70 -5.38
CA ILE A 54 -3.57 4.41 -4.21
C ILE A 54 -4.21 5.69 -4.69
N ASP A 55 -5.49 5.83 -4.41
CA ASP A 55 -6.36 6.87 -4.95
C ASP A 55 -6.79 7.84 -3.85
N PHE A 56 -6.50 9.12 -4.05
CA PHE A 56 -6.79 10.21 -3.13
C PHE A 56 -8.00 11.05 -3.59
N GLU A 57 -8.66 10.67 -4.68
CA GLU A 57 -9.85 11.37 -5.16
C GLU A 57 -10.94 11.36 -4.09
N ASN A 58 -11.50 12.53 -3.74
CA ASN A 58 -12.46 12.74 -2.65
C ASN A 58 -11.92 12.40 -1.25
N ALA A 59 -10.61 12.57 -1.01
CA ALA A 59 -10.04 12.44 0.33
C ALA A 59 -10.42 13.66 1.19
N ASP A 60 -10.88 13.40 2.42
CA ASP A 60 -11.15 14.43 3.42
C ASP A 60 -9.84 14.93 4.05
N ILE A 61 -8.82 14.08 4.11
CA ILE A 61 -7.50 14.39 4.68
C ILE A 61 -6.47 14.33 3.55
N SER A 62 -5.72 15.42 3.36
CA SER A 62 -4.61 15.46 2.41
C SER A 62 -3.45 14.58 2.88
N VAL A 63 -2.76 13.96 1.92
CA VAL A 63 -1.57 13.15 2.18
C VAL A 63 -0.37 13.89 1.60
N TYR A 64 0.66 14.11 2.42
CA TYR A 64 1.88 14.81 2.02
C TYR A 64 2.87 13.84 1.38
N GLY A 65 2.94 12.63 1.91
CA GLY A 65 3.85 11.60 1.44
C GLY A 65 3.33 10.22 1.82
N ILE A 66 3.84 9.23 1.11
CA ILE A 66 3.47 7.85 1.32
C ILE A 66 4.72 6.98 1.27
N ALA A 67 4.76 5.95 2.11
CA ALA A 67 5.75 4.89 2.01
C ALA A 67 5.05 3.54 1.93
N VAL A 68 5.49 2.68 1.02
CA VAL A 68 4.90 1.37 0.75
C VAL A 68 5.98 0.31 0.89
N THR A 69 5.73 -0.69 1.73
CA THR A 69 6.65 -1.80 1.97
C THR A 69 5.95 -3.13 1.72
N LEU A 70 6.59 -3.99 0.93
CA LEU A 70 6.21 -5.40 0.82
C LEU A 70 6.94 -6.17 1.90
N GLU A 71 6.20 -6.83 2.78
CA GLU A 71 6.78 -7.54 3.92
C GLU A 71 6.17 -8.93 4.13
N SER A 72 6.96 -9.81 4.74
CA SER A 72 6.49 -11.09 5.27
C SER A 72 6.84 -11.19 6.75
N SER A 73 5.99 -11.84 7.55
CA SER A 73 6.27 -12.10 8.96
C SER A 73 5.67 -13.42 9.40
N GLU A 74 6.30 -14.06 10.37
CA GLU A 74 5.72 -15.25 10.99
C GLU A 74 4.69 -14.84 12.03
N LYS A 75 3.63 -15.63 12.11
CA LYS A 75 2.65 -15.61 13.17
C LYS A 75 2.64 -17.00 13.82
N VAL A 76 2.48 -17.01 15.13
CA VAL A 76 2.54 -18.21 15.96
C VAL A 76 1.27 -18.26 16.78
N ASP A 77 0.69 -19.46 16.91
CA ASP A 77 -0.46 -19.68 17.76
C ASP A 77 -0.14 -19.23 19.21
N PRO A 78 -0.97 -18.34 19.81
CA PRO A 78 -0.76 -17.87 21.17
C PRO A 78 -0.59 -18.97 22.23
N ALA A 79 -1.19 -20.15 22.02
CA ALA A 79 -1.09 -21.30 22.94
C ALA A 79 0.32 -21.91 22.99
N ILE A 80 1.13 -21.75 21.93
CA ILE A 80 2.51 -22.24 21.85
C ILE A 80 3.55 -21.12 21.79
N ALA A 81 3.11 -19.86 21.74
CA ALA A 81 3.97 -18.70 21.60
C ALA A 81 4.75 -18.39 22.90
N LEU A 82 6.09 -18.32 22.79
CA LEU A 82 6.97 -17.96 23.91
C LEU A 82 7.16 -16.44 24.07
N ARG A 83 6.59 -15.64 23.17
CA ARG A 83 6.74 -14.19 23.08
C ARG A 83 5.42 -13.57 22.61
N SER A 84 5.23 -12.28 22.89
CA SER A 84 4.07 -11.55 22.37
C SER A 84 4.08 -11.50 20.84
N GLY A 85 2.91 -11.43 20.22
CA GLY A 85 2.80 -11.33 18.76
C GLY A 85 3.58 -10.13 18.18
N ALA A 86 3.63 -9.01 18.90
CA ALA A 86 4.44 -7.84 18.51
C ALA A 86 5.95 -8.14 18.53
N SER A 87 6.44 -8.89 19.50
CA SER A 87 7.84 -9.30 19.57
C SER A 87 8.20 -10.29 18.46
N ILE A 88 7.33 -11.27 18.19
CA ILE A 88 7.51 -12.25 17.11
C ILE A 88 7.52 -11.52 15.77
N TYR A 89 6.55 -10.64 15.54
CA TYR A 89 6.47 -9.81 14.34
C TYR A 89 7.77 -9.02 14.12
N ARG A 90 8.26 -8.29 15.13
CA ARG A 90 9.50 -7.50 14.98
C ARG A 90 10.73 -8.34 14.60
N VAL A 91 10.85 -9.54 15.15
CA VAL A 91 12.02 -10.43 14.92
C VAL A 91 11.93 -11.16 13.58
N THR A 92 10.73 -11.54 13.16
CA THR A 92 10.51 -12.38 11.96
C THR A 92 10.16 -11.57 10.71
N ARG A 93 9.80 -10.29 10.88
CA ARG A 93 9.51 -9.37 9.77
C ARG A 93 10.70 -9.26 8.83
N LYS A 94 10.44 -9.50 7.55
CA LYS A 94 11.35 -9.26 6.45
C LYS A 94 10.70 -8.29 5.48
N VAL A 95 11.39 -7.20 5.15
CA VAL A 95 10.99 -6.26 4.10
C VAL A 95 11.66 -6.69 2.81
N HIS A 96 10.85 -6.95 1.78
CA HIS A 96 11.30 -7.43 0.47
C HIS A 96 11.46 -6.30 -0.53
N ALA A 97 10.63 -5.26 -0.42
CA ALA A 97 10.71 -4.06 -1.25
C ALA A 97 10.16 -2.86 -0.47
N SER A 98 10.68 -1.66 -0.77
CA SER A 98 10.27 -0.40 -0.14
C SER A 98 10.25 0.71 -1.18
N PHE A 99 9.20 1.52 -1.15
CA PHE A 99 8.99 2.67 -2.03
C PHE A 99 8.52 3.85 -1.19
N ALA A 100 8.82 5.07 -1.63
CA ALA A 100 8.30 6.28 -1.02
C ALA A 100 8.09 7.36 -2.09
N GLU A 101 6.99 8.10 -1.99
CA GLU A 101 6.65 9.19 -2.90
C GLU A 101 6.06 10.38 -2.15
N ASN A 102 6.30 11.58 -2.67
CA ASN A 102 5.55 12.78 -2.27
C ASN A 102 4.18 12.75 -2.97
N THR A 103 3.13 13.00 -2.22
CA THR A 103 1.74 12.90 -2.69
C THR A 103 0.96 14.21 -2.57
N LEU A 104 1.64 15.32 -2.26
CA LEU A 104 1.03 16.65 -2.29
C LEU A 104 0.39 16.89 -3.66
N PHE A 105 -0.93 17.15 -3.64
CA PHE A 105 -1.76 17.37 -4.83
C PHE A 105 -1.87 16.19 -5.81
N ALA A 106 -1.30 15.03 -5.47
CA ALA A 106 -1.48 13.83 -6.26
C ALA A 106 -2.94 13.34 -6.14
N ARG A 107 -3.60 13.09 -7.27
CA ARG A 107 -4.91 12.41 -7.29
C ARG A 107 -4.78 10.91 -7.08
N ARG A 108 -3.69 10.33 -7.58
CA ARG A 108 -3.38 8.91 -7.49
C ARG A 108 -1.88 8.69 -7.58
N VAL A 109 -1.41 7.61 -6.97
CA VAL A 109 -0.06 7.06 -7.14
C VAL A 109 -0.13 5.56 -7.39
N SER A 110 0.92 4.99 -7.96
CA SER A 110 0.96 3.57 -8.27
C SER A 110 2.31 2.96 -7.90
N PHE A 111 2.26 1.82 -7.22
CA PHE A 111 3.44 1.07 -6.82
C PHE A 111 3.44 -0.31 -7.47
N ALA A 112 4.66 -0.80 -7.74
CA ALA A 112 4.89 -2.08 -8.39
C ALA A 112 5.93 -2.95 -7.63
N PRO A 113 5.72 -3.29 -6.33
CA PRO A 113 6.62 -4.20 -5.63
C PRO A 113 6.61 -5.58 -6.28
N THR A 114 7.81 -6.13 -6.52
CA THR A 114 7.96 -7.50 -7.01
C THR A 114 8.17 -8.45 -5.85
N VAL A 115 7.39 -9.54 -5.80
CA VAL A 115 7.60 -10.63 -4.84
C VAL A 115 8.90 -11.35 -5.22
N PRO A 116 9.92 -11.43 -4.35
CA PRO A 116 11.18 -12.05 -4.74
C PRO A 116 11.00 -13.54 -5.08
N PRO A 117 11.58 -14.03 -6.18
CA PRO A 117 11.40 -15.42 -6.62
C PRO A 117 11.98 -16.44 -5.63
N ASN A 118 12.96 -16.03 -4.83
CA ASN A 118 13.63 -16.83 -3.80
C ASN A 118 13.06 -16.63 -2.39
N ALA A 119 11.96 -15.88 -2.24
CA ALA A 119 11.31 -15.72 -0.95
C ALA A 119 10.51 -16.99 -0.57
N THR A 120 10.19 -17.12 0.71
CA THR A 120 9.30 -18.20 1.19
C THR A 120 7.86 -17.85 0.85
N PRO A 121 7.11 -18.71 0.13
CA PRO A 121 5.71 -18.46 -0.14
C PRO A 121 4.90 -18.53 1.16
N GLU A 122 3.68 -18.00 1.12
CA GLU A 122 2.75 -18.12 2.22
C GLU A 122 2.46 -19.60 2.53
N PHE A 123 2.44 -19.93 3.83
CA PHE A 123 2.00 -21.23 4.31
C PHE A 123 1.21 -21.08 5.60
N ILE A 124 0.35 -22.07 5.85
CA ILE A 124 -0.48 -22.14 7.04
C ILE A 124 -0.32 -23.54 7.62
N THR A 125 0.07 -23.61 8.90
CA THR A 125 0.05 -24.84 9.69
C THR A 125 -0.82 -24.63 10.93
N SER A 126 -0.94 -25.66 11.78
CA SER A 126 -1.68 -25.57 13.04
C SER A 126 -1.01 -24.66 14.08
N GLY A 127 0.31 -24.44 14.00
CA GLY A 127 1.05 -23.68 15.01
C GLY A 127 1.74 -22.42 14.49
N ILE A 128 2.17 -22.43 13.23
CA ILE A 128 2.95 -21.33 12.62
C ILE A 128 2.45 -21.06 11.21
N ASN A 129 2.40 -19.79 10.85
CA ASN A 129 2.04 -19.29 9.53
C ASN A 129 2.99 -18.18 9.10
N LEU A 130 3.32 -18.14 7.81
CA LEU A 130 4.05 -17.02 7.22
C LEU A 130 3.06 -16.17 6.43
N GLU A 131 2.79 -14.95 6.88
CA GLU A 131 1.85 -14.02 6.23
C GLU A 131 2.61 -12.99 5.38
N TRP A 132 1.99 -12.58 4.27
CA TRP A 132 2.49 -11.50 3.40
C TRP A 132 1.56 -10.27 3.45
N LYS A 133 2.16 -9.08 3.51
CA LYS A 133 1.43 -7.80 3.64
C LYS A 133 2.08 -6.72 2.77
N LEU A 134 1.23 -5.86 2.22
CA LEU A 134 1.63 -4.55 1.72
C LEU A 134 1.33 -3.52 2.81
N ARG A 135 2.36 -3.05 3.49
CA ARG A 135 2.25 -2.03 4.53
C ARG A 135 2.42 -0.66 3.91
N VAL A 136 1.40 0.18 4.12
CA VAL A 136 1.32 1.54 3.56
C VAL A 136 1.30 2.52 4.72
N GLU A 137 2.30 3.38 4.78
CA GLU A 137 2.39 4.49 5.71
C GLU A 137 1.97 5.78 5.01
N PHE A 138 1.00 6.49 5.59
CA PHE A 138 0.54 7.78 5.12
C PHE A 138 1.08 8.88 6.03
N VAL A 139 1.71 9.89 5.45
CA VAL A 139 2.08 11.12 6.13
C VAL A 139 0.98 12.15 5.88
N THR A 140 0.27 12.54 6.93
CA THR A 140 -0.85 13.50 6.86
C THR A 140 -0.54 14.75 7.67
N PRO A 141 -1.23 15.88 7.43
CA PRO A 141 -1.24 16.99 8.36
C PRO A 141 -1.59 16.48 9.75
N ARG A 142 -1.02 17.09 10.80
CA ARG A 142 -1.54 16.89 12.15
C ARG A 142 -2.94 17.47 12.19
N LEU A 143 -3.94 16.61 12.39
CA LEU A 143 -5.29 17.09 12.64
C LEU A 143 -5.32 17.63 14.07
N GLY A 144 -4.85 18.87 14.24
CA GLY A 144 -5.10 19.60 15.47
C GLY A 144 -6.61 19.67 15.68
N TYR A 145 -7.07 19.36 16.89
CA TYR A 145 -8.38 19.83 17.33
C TYR A 145 -8.29 21.36 17.40
N SER A 146 -8.34 22.05 16.26
CA SER A 146 -8.91 23.40 16.27
C SER A 146 -10.42 23.18 16.39
N SER A 147 -10.84 22.88 17.62
CA SER A 147 -12.04 23.52 18.12
C SER A 147 -11.94 24.97 17.69
N SER A 148 -12.87 25.39 16.85
CA SER A 148 -13.42 26.75 16.79
C SER A 148 -13.02 27.62 17.98
N VAL A 149 -11.81 28.15 17.94
CA VAL A 149 -11.43 29.38 18.64
C VAL A 149 -10.71 30.15 17.56
N ALA A 150 -11.51 30.59 16.59
CA ALA A 150 -11.28 31.89 16.02
C ALA A 150 -11.02 32.83 17.19
N SER A 151 -9.77 33.28 17.31
CA SER A 151 -9.44 34.46 18.09
C SER A 151 -10.38 35.58 17.63
N PRO A 152 -11.22 36.15 18.52
CA PRO A 152 -12.21 37.15 18.15
C PRO A 152 -11.53 38.50 18.05
N THR A 153 -10.64 38.70 17.08
CA THR A 153 -10.14 40.04 16.74
C THR A 153 -9.62 40.04 15.32
N THR A 154 -10.53 40.03 14.34
CA THR A 154 -10.51 40.88 13.13
C THR A 154 -11.73 40.44 12.29
N PRO A 155 -12.68 41.33 11.96
CA PRO A 155 -13.75 41.01 11.03
C PRO A 155 -13.20 41.10 9.60
N THR A 156 -12.46 40.08 9.17
CA THR A 156 -12.12 39.91 7.75
C THR A 156 -13.04 38.83 7.18
N THR A 157 -14.00 39.32 6.41
CA THR A 157 -14.79 38.65 5.38
C THR A 157 -14.57 37.15 5.29
N GLU A 158 -15.60 36.40 5.66
CA GLU A 158 -15.82 35.00 5.34
C GLU A 158 -15.72 34.78 3.82
N LYS A 159 -14.50 34.68 3.30
CA LYS A 159 -14.25 33.95 2.07
C LYS A 159 -14.03 32.52 2.51
N GLU A 160 -15.08 31.72 2.39
CA GLU A 160 -14.95 30.27 2.22
C GLU A 160 -13.90 30.04 1.13
N ALA A 161 -12.65 29.82 1.53
CA ALA A 161 -11.61 29.44 0.60
C ALA A 161 -11.99 28.02 0.12
N PRO A 162 -12.24 27.81 -1.17
CA PRO A 162 -12.84 26.57 -1.69
C PRO A 162 -11.90 25.35 -1.63
N TRP A 163 -10.72 25.49 -1.02
CA TRP A 163 -9.67 24.48 -0.96
C TRP A 163 -9.42 24.08 0.50
N GLY A 164 -10.31 23.24 1.03
CA GLY A 164 -10.32 22.66 2.38
C GLY A 164 -9.12 21.77 2.76
N GLY A 165 -7.96 21.97 2.15
CA GLY A 165 -6.70 21.29 2.47
C GLY A 165 -5.43 22.10 2.16
N MET A 166 -5.55 23.36 1.69
CA MET A 166 -4.41 24.24 1.37
C MET A 166 -4.04 25.20 2.50
N GLN A 167 -4.79 25.19 3.61
CA GLN A 167 -4.45 26.01 4.77
C GLN A 167 -3.08 25.57 5.32
N GLY A 168 -2.09 26.45 5.22
CA GLY A 168 -0.77 26.29 5.84
C GLY A 168 0.35 25.70 4.97
N LEU A 169 0.17 25.59 3.65
CA LEU A 169 1.28 25.27 2.73
C LEU A 169 2.01 26.50 2.21
N LEU A 170 1.33 27.66 2.19
CA LEU A 170 1.87 28.95 1.78
C LEU A 170 1.72 29.96 2.91
N GLU A 171 2.72 30.82 3.07
CA GLU A 171 2.72 31.96 3.98
C GLU A 171 2.89 33.28 3.20
N GLU A 172 2.33 34.36 3.72
CA GLU A 172 2.49 35.67 3.09
C GLU A 172 3.89 36.23 3.37
N LEU A 173 4.59 36.58 2.30
CA LEU A 173 5.92 37.19 2.38
C LEU A 173 5.85 38.72 2.34
N ALA A 174 4.97 39.27 1.51
CA ALA A 174 4.75 40.71 1.35
C ALA A 174 3.39 41.00 0.71
N SER A 175 2.78 42.14 1.04
CA SER A 175 1.60 42.65 0.34
C SER A 175 1.74 44.14 0.06
N ASP A 176 1.41 44.54 -1.17
CA ASP A 176 1.40 45.93 -1.62
C ASP A 176 0.12 46.23 -2.43
N ASP A 177 -0.01 47.45 -2.96
CA ASP A 177 -1.16 47.87 -3.77
C ASP A 177 -1.29 47.09 -5.10
N ARG A 178 -0.28 46.31 -5.48
CA ARG A 178 -0.25 45.49 -6.71
C ARG A 178 -0.59 44.03 -6.46
N GLY A 179 -0.52 43.58 -5.21
CA GLY A 179 -0.97 42.26 -4.79
C GLY A 179 -0.19 41.69 -3.62
N THR A 180 -0.38 40.39 -3.39
CA THR A 180 0.22 39.65 -2.27
C THR A 180 1.18 38.59 -2.82
N VAL A 181 2.40 38.58 -2.30
CA VAL A 181 3.43 37.58 -2.59
C VAL A 181 3.36 36.50 -1.52
N LEU A 182 3.17 35.25 -1.95
CA LEU A 182 3.16 34.07 -1.09
C LEU A 182 4.47 33.29 -1.27
N ALA A 183 4.99 32.75 -0.17
CA ALA A 183 6.12 31.83 -0.12
C ALA A 183 5.65 30.45 0.37
N ALA A 184 6.36 29.39 0.02
CA ALA A 184 6.08 28.06 0.57
C ALA A 184 6.53 27.99 2.03
N VAL A 185 5.72 27.38 2.89
CA VAL A 185 6.08 27.15 4.29
C VAL A 185 7.26 26.18 4.36
N GLU A 186 8.31 26.57 5.08
CA GLU A 186 9.55 25.77 5.20
C GLU A 186 9.33 24.45 5.96
N ARG A 187 8.38 24.41 6.91
CA ARG A 187 8.14 23.27 7.79
C ARG A 187 6.66 22.95 7.91
N LEU A 188 6.30 21.72 7.56
CA LEU A 188 4.92 21.23 7.65
C LEU A 188 4.71 20.37 8.90
N ASN A 189 3.74 20.74 9.72
CA ASN A 189 3.31 19.92 10.85
C ASN A 189 2.58 18.67 10.34
N CYS A 190 3.24 17.52 10.47
CA CYS A 190 2.70 16.25 10.03
C CYS A 190 2.75 15.17 11.11
N GLU A 191 1.98 14.12 10.87
CA GLU A 191 1.98 12.86 11.60
C GLU A 191 1.86 11.72 10.59
N SER A 192 2.33 10.53 10.96
CA SER A 192 2.16 9.36 10.12
C SER A 192 1.32 8.29 10.81
N PHE A 193 0.64 7.50 9.99
CA PHE A 193 -0.04 6.29 10.42
C PHE A 193 0.07 5.24 9.32
N GLU A 194 -0.07 3.98 9.70
CA GLU A 194 0.14 2.86 8.81
C GLU A 194 -1.08 1.94 8.74
N VAL A 195 -1.24 1.32 7.59
CA VAL A 195 -2.22 0.25 7.35
C VAL A 195 -1.51 -0.93 6.71
N ALA A 196 -1.96 -2.14 7.03
CA ALA A 196 -1.42 -3.37 6.44
C ALA A 196 -2.47 -4.03 5.58
N VAL A 197 -2.25 -4.04 4.26
CA VAL A 197 -3.12 -4.71 3.28
C VAL A 197 -2.64 -6.15 3.13
N PRO A 198 -3.45 -7.16 3.52
CA PRO A 198 -3.06 -8.55 3.36
C PRO A 198 -3.02 -8.94 1.88
N ILE A 199 -2.02 -9.73 1.50
CA ILE A 199 -1.92 -10.34 0.17
C ILE A 199 -1.59 -11.82 0.33
N ARG A 200 -2.02 -12.64 -0.65
CA ARG A 200 -1.65 -14.04 -0.73
C ARG A 200 -0.46 -14.21 -1.65
N VAL A 201 0.54 -15.01 -1.24
CA VAL A 201 1.71 -15.32 -2.07
C VAL A 201 1.89 -16.82 -2.16
N TYR A 202 1.73 -17.37 -3.36
CA TYR A 202 1.94 -18.78 -3.65
C TYR A 202 3.36 -19.04 -4.17
N GLY A 203 3.78 -20.31 -4.14
CA GLY A 203 5.07 -20.74 -4.67
C GLY A 203 5.27 -20.39 -6.15
N ALA A 204 6.54 -20.39 -6.58
CA ALA A 204 6.91 -20.18 -7.97
C ALA A 204 6.29 -21.24 -8.88
N ALA A 205 6.06 -20.89 -10.15
CA ALA A 205 5.77 -21.89 -11.17
C ALA A 205 7.02 -22.78 -11.35
N THR A 206 6.97 -24.01 -10.88
CA THR A 206 7.94 -25.03 -11.30
C THR A 206 7.65 -25.33 -12.77
N GLY A 207 8.44 -24.75 -13.68
CA GLY A 207 8.37 -25.04 -15.10
C GLY A 207 8.72 -23.83 -15.95
N SER A 208 10.02 -23.56 -16.10
CA SER A 208 10.50 -23.18 -17.42
C SER A 208 10.24 -24.39 -18.33
N ASP A 209 9.47 -24.18 -19.38
CA ASP A 209 9.34 -25.13 -20.47
C ASP A 209 10.64 -25.10 -21.30
N SER A 210 11.72 -25.53 -20.66
CA SER A 210 13.03 -25.73 -21.29
C SER A 210 13.30 -27.22 -21.37
N LEU A 211 12.38 -27.95 -22.01
CA LEU A 211 12.61 -29.29 -22.53
C LEU A 211 12.57 -29.20 -24.07
N THR A 212 13.77 -29.20 -24.64
CA THR A 212 14.15 -29.89 -25.89
C THR A 212 13.33 -29.60 -27.15
N VAL A 213 13.91 -28.81 -28.06
CA VAL A 213 14.06 -29.29 -29.45
C VAL A 213 15.50 -29.78 -29.59
N ALA A 214 15.79 -30.93 -28.99
CA ALA A 214 16.89 -31.75 -29.46
C ALA A 214 16.36 -32.38 -30.75
N GLY A 215 16.82 -31.89 -31.90
CA GLY A 215 16.46 -32.45 -33.19
C GLY A 215 16.83 -33.92 -33.23
N GLU A 216 15.84 -34.76 -33.51
CA GLU A 216 16.07 -36.16 -33.87
C GLU A 216 16.92 -36.19 -35.14
N GLN A 217 18.15 -36.69 -35.02
CA GLN A 217 18.98 -37.01 -36.16
C GLN A 217 18.68 -38.46 -36.53
N GLU A 218 17.80 -38.65 -37.52
CA GLU A 218 17.54 -39.95 -38.15
C GLU A 218 18.82 -40.44 -38.84
N ASP A 219 19.52 -41.39 -38.22
CA ASP A 219 20.51 -42.22 -38.89
C ASP A 219 19.79 -43.19 -39.83
N GLY A 220 19.58 -42.76 -41.08
CA GLY A 220 19.18 -43.61 -42.19
C GLY A 220 20.38 -44.37 -42.75
N TYR A 221 20.45 -45.67 -42.48
CA TYR A 221 21.36 -46.61 -43.14
C TYR A 221 20.94 -46.77 -44.62
N VAL A 222 21.88 -46.56 -45.55
CA VAL A 222 21.71 -46.92 -46.97
C VAL A 222 22.72 -48.02 -47.30
N ILE A 223 22.19 -49.10 -47.86
CA ILE A 223 22.89 -50.25 -48.47
C ILE A 223 23.71 -49.82 -49.68
#